data_AF-H5TFK7-F1
#
_entry.id   AF-H5TFK7-F1
#
_cell.length_a   1.000
_cell.length_b   1.000
_cell.length_c   1.000
_cell.angle_alpha   90.00
_cell.angle_beta   90.00
_cell.angle_gamma   90.00
#
_symmetry.space_group_name_H-M   'P 1'
#
loop_
_entity.id
_entity.type
_entity.pdbx_description
1 polymer ?
#
loop_
_entity_poly.entity_id
_entity_poly.type
_entity_poly.pdbx_seq_one_letter_code
_entity_poly.pdbx_strand_id
1 'polypeptide(L)' 'HRLEATVQPSNAASQAVLTKLGFRREGLLERYMDVNKRWRDHILFALTAEEIPEGAVERLVRSGRASFL' A
#
# COMPACT_ATOMS: atom_id res chain seq x y z
N HIS A 1 6.55 -13.75 -5.06
CA HIS A 1 5.09 -13.44 -5.02
C HIS A 1 4.90 -11.92 -5.00
N ARG A 2 3.80 -11.39 -5.53
CA ARG A 2 3.53 -9.94 -5.62
C ARG A 2 2.19 -9.60 -4.99
N LEU A 3 2.15 -8.52 -4.21
CA LEU A 3 0.96 -7.90 -3.66
C LEU A 3 0.76 -6.51 -4.25
N GLU A 4 -0.49 -6.13 -4.41
CA GLU A 4 -0.89 -4.84 -4.96
C GLU A 4 -1.92 -4.17 -4.05
N ALA A 5 -1.90 -2.84 -4.04
CA ALA A 5 -2.91 -2.02 -3.39
C ALA A 5 -3.23 -0.81 -4.27
N THR A 6 -4.50 -0.42 -4.31
CA THR A 6 -4.93 0.78 -5.01
C THR A 6 -5.52 1.77 -4.01
N VAL A 7 -5.17 3.04 -4.12
CA VAL A 7 -5.60 4.08 -3.18
C VAL A 7 -5.91 5.38 -3.91
N GLN A 8 -7.00 6.05 -3.56
CA GLN A 8 -7.32 7.35 -4.13
C GLN A 8 -6.19 8.37 -3.85
N PRO A 9 -5.81 9.23 -4.82
CA PRO A 9 -4.78 10.25 -4.62
C PRO A 9 -5.02 11.19 -3.43
N SER A 10 -6.28 11.43 -3.06
CA SER A 10 -6.67 12.27 -1.93
C SER A 10 -6.50 11.59 -0.55
N ASN A 11 -6.36 10.26 -0.49
CA ASN A 11 -6.22 9.53 0.77
C ASN A 11 -4.75 9.46 1.22
N ALA A 12 -4.23 10.59 1.70
CA ALA A 12 -2.85 10.72 2.16
C ALA A 12 -2.52 9.75 3.32
N ALA A 13 -3.47 9.50 4.22
CA ALA A 13 -3.28 8.60 5.35
C ALA A 13 -3.00 7.15 4.90
N SER A 14 -3.79 6.62 3.96
CA SER A 14 -3.58 5.27 3.43
C SER A 14 -2.29 5.18 2.62
N GLN A 15 -1.94 6.21 1.84
CA GLN A 15 -0.66 6.24 1.12
C GLN A 15 0.55 6.22 2.07
N ALA A 16 0.46 6.91 3.22
CA ALA A 16 1.52 6.90 4.23
C ALA A 16 1.69 5.51 4.84
N VAL A 17 0.60 4.77 5.08
CA VAL A 17 0.64 3.37 5.54
C VAL A 17 1.36 2.48 4.51
N LEU A 18 0.96 2.54 3.24
CA LEU A 18 1.59 1.74 2.18
C LEU A 18 3.08 2.04 2.03
N THR A 19 3.45 3.32 2.03
CA THR A 19 4.85 3.77 1.96
C THR A 19 5.67 3.23 3.14
N LYS A 20 5.11 3.29 4.36
CA LYS A 20 5.78 2.81 5.58
C LYS A 20 6.00 1.29 5.59
N LEU A 21 5.11 0.53 4.94
CA LEU A 21 5.27 -0.92 4.76
C LEU A 21 6.31 -1.26 3.67
N GLY A 22 6.68 -0.29 2.84
CA GLY A 22 7.67 -0.44 1.77
C GLY A 22 7.06 -0.66 0.39
N PHE A 23 5.75 -0.46 0.22
CA PHE A 23 5.16 -0.49 -1.11
C PHE A 23 5.71 0.64 -1.97
N ARG A 24 6.01 0.34 -3.23
CA ARG A 24 6.40 1.32 -4.24
C ARG A 24 5.17 1.77 -5.03
N ARG A 25 5.13 3.04 -5.40
CA ARG A 25 4.17 3.56 -6.39
C ARG A 25 4.60 3.09 -7.78
N GLU A 26 3.70 2.46 -8.52
CA GLU A 26 3.97 1.98 -9.88
C GLU A 26 3.16 2.70 -10.96
N GLY A 27 2.05 3.37 -10.61
CA GLY A 27 1.29 4.13 -11.59
C GLY A 27 0.04 4.81 -11.06
N LEU A 28 -0.67 5.46 -11.97
CA LEU A 28 -2.00 6.02 -11.76
C LEU A 28 -2.97 5.28 -12.69
N LEU A 29 -4.02 4.71 -12.10
CA LEU A 29 -5.13 4.09 -12.80
C LEU A 29 -6.25 5.13 -12.90
N GLU A 30 -6.43 5.70 -14.10
CA GLU A 30 -7.48 6.71 -14.35
C GLU A 30 -8.87 6.07 -14.33
N ARG A 31 -9.82 6.71 -13.63
CA ARG A 31 -11.23 6.28 -13.55
C ARG A 31 -11.37 4.78 -13.23
N TYR A 32 -10.53 4.28 -12.32
CA TYR A 32 -10.36 2.85 -12.07
C TYR A 32 -11.54 2.20 -11.34
N MET A 33 -12.11 2.88 -10.34
CA MET A 33 -13.15 2.30 -9.49
C MET A 33 -14.25 3.32 -9.19
N ASP A 34 -15.50 2.88 -9.25
CA ASP A 34 -16.63 3.66 -8.74
C ASP A 34 -16.61 3.64 -7.20
N VAL A 35 -16.33 4.81 -6.62
CA VAL A 35 -16.41 5.04 -5.18
C VAL A 35 -17.33 6.22 -4.92
N ASN A 36 -18.41 5.96 -4.19
CA ASN A 36 -19.46 6.93 -3.90
C ASN A 36 -20.09 7.53 -5.16
N LYS A 37 -20.48 6.65 -6.10
CA LYS A 37 -21.20 6.98 -7.35
C LYS A 37 -20.40 7.88 -8.30
N ARG A 38 -19.09 7.78 -8.24
CA ARG A 38 -18.15 8.54 -9.09
C ARG A 38 -16.95 7.66 -9.37
N TRP A 39 -16.58 7.54 -10.64
CA TRP A 39 -15.32 6.95 -11.04
C TRP A 39 -14.16 7.77 -10.50
N ARG A 40 -13.28 7.13 -9.75
CA ARG A 40 -12.11 7.76 -9.11
C ARG A 40 -10.83 7.16 -9.62
N ASP A 41 -9.85 8.04 -9.79
CA ASP A 41 -8.48 7.61 -10.03
C ASP A 41 -7.92 6.94 -8.79
N HIS A 42 -7.03 5.97 -9.00
CA HIS A 42 -6.33 5.30 -7.93
C HIS A 42 -4.85 5.17 -8.27
N ILE A 43 -4.00 5.42 -7.29
CA ILE A 43 -2.56 5.16 -7.38
C ILE A 43 -2.36 3.66 -7.15
N LEU A 44 -1.65 3.01 -8.07
CA LEU A 44 -1.23 1.62 -7.94
C LEU A 44 0.06 1.57 -7.13
N PHE A 45 0.02 0.77 -6.06
CA PHE A 45 1.16 0.42 -5.24
C PHE A 45 1.43 -1.08 -5.36
N ALA A 46 2.71 -1.48 -5.32
CA ALA A 46 3.11 -2.88 -5.32
C ALA A 46 4.23 -3.16 -4.32
N LEU A 47 4.29 -4.41 -3.86
CA LEU A 47 5.35 -4.98 -3.03
C LEU A 47 5.54 -6.44 -3.41
N THR A 48 6.79 -6.85 -3.63
CA THR A 48 7.13 -8.26 -3.88
C THR A 48 7.74 -8.91 -2.64
N ALA A 49 7.68 -10.24 -2.58
CA ALA A 49 8.25 -11.00 -1.46
C ALA A 49 9.76 -10.77 -1.30
N GLU A 50 10.45 -10.53 -2.41
CA GLU A 50 11.90 -10.29 -2.47
C GLU A 50 12.27 -8.92 -1.88
N GLU A 51 11.34 -7.96 -1.85
CA GLU A 51 11.52 -6.63 -1.26
C GLU A 51 11.26 -6.60 0.26
N ILE A 52 10.67 -7.67 0.79
CA ILE A 52 10.37 -7.83 2.22
C ILE A 52 10.61 -9.27 2.69
N PRO A 53 11.86 -9.76 2.63
CA PRO A 53 12.18 -11.16 2.91
C PRO A 53 11.77 -11.60 4.33
N GLU A 54 11.75 -10.67 5.30
CA GLU A 54 11.29 -10.90 6.67
C GLU A 54 9.76 -10.90 6.86
N GLY A 55 9.01 -10.40 5.87
CA GLY A 55 7.55 -10.21 5.95
C GLY A 55 7.11 -8.90 6.63
N ALA A 56 5.89 -8.46 6.31
CA ALA A 56 5.35 -7.17 6.76
C ALA A 56 5.17 -7.06 8.28
N VAL A 57 4.73 -8.15 8.93
CA VAL A 57 4.52 -8.19 10.38
C VAL A 57 5.85 -8.04 11.11
N GLU A 58 6.86 -8.84 10.74
CA GLU A 58 8.18 -8.79 11.36
C GLU A 58 8.83 -7.41 11.20
N ARG A 59 8.72 -6.79 10.01
CA ARG A 59 9.20 -5.42 9.77
C ARG A 59 8.53 -4.41 10.71
N LEU A 60 7.22 -4.52 10.92
CA LEU A 60 6.50 -3.61 11.83
C LEU A 60 6.95 -3.79 13.28
N VAL A 61 7.13 -5.04 13.72
CA VAL A 61 7.61 -5.36 15.06
C VAL A 61 9.03 -4.83 15.27
N ARG A 62 9.97 -5.13 14.36
CA ARG A 62 11.37 -4.65 14.43
C ARG A 62 11.51 -3.14 14.42
N SER A 63 10.58 -2.44 13.78
CA SER A 63 10.56 -0.98 13.76
C SER A 63 9.75 -0.34 14.89
N GLY A 64 9.36 -1.11 15.90
CA GLY A 64 8.69 -0.64 17.13
C GLY A 64 7.26 -0.13 16.91
N ARG A 65 6.60 -0.58 15.84
CA ARG A 65 5.23 -0.12 15.46
C ARG A 65 4.15 -1.16 15.69
N ALA A 66 4.56 -2.36 16.07
CA ALA A 66 3.70 -3.45 16.50
C ALA A 66 4.45 -4.29 17.52
N SER A 67 3.73 -5.14 18.24
CA SER A 67 4.28 -6.20 19.08
C SER A 67 3.51 -7.48 18.79
N PHE A 68 4.16 -8.62 18.99
CA PHE A 68 3.41 -9.86 19.19
C PHE A 68 2.65 -9.74 20.52
N LEU A 69 1.41 -10.24 20.55
CA LEU A 69 0.62 -10.37 21.78
C LEU A 69 1.16 -11.50 22.65
#